data_AF-A0A0F9Q0E5-F1
#
_entry.id   AF-A0A0F9Q0E5-F1
#
_cell.length_a   1.000
_cell.length_b   1.000
_cell.length_c   1.000
_cell.angle_alpha   90.00
_cell.angle_beta   90.00
_cell.angle_gamma   90.00
#
_symmetry.space_group_name_H-M   'P 1'
#
loop_
_entity.id
_entity.type
_entity.pdbx_description
1 polymer ?
#
loop_
_entity_poly.entity_id
_entity_poly.type
_entity_poly.pdbx_seq_one_letter_code
_entity_poly.pdbx_strand_id
1 'polypeptide(L)' 'MAARGVEVGEKVRIRHGDRKGKLGVVIAHERRKTQSRLWNGRIEIKQHLTYVVEFDEDISQRRVPGSYLDLV' A
#
# COMPACT_ATOMS: atom_id res chain seq x y z
N MET A 1 -0.62 -14.29 -10.37
CA MET A 1 -0.96 -14.14 -8.94
C MET A 1 -1.41 -12.71 -8.72
N ALA A 2 -2.71 -12.49 -8.47
CA ALA A 2 -3.20 -11.16 -8.12
C ALA A 2 -2.60 -10.77 -6.76
N ALA A 3 -1.98 -9.60 -6.66
CA ALA A 3 -1.53 -9.08 -5.38
C ALA A 3 -2.75 -8.96 -4.46
N ARG A 4 -2.82 -9.81 -3.43
CA ARG A 4 -3.86 -9.71 -2.41
C ARG A 4 -3.77 -8.31 -1.81
N GLY A 5 -4.87 -7.56 -1.83
CA GLY A 5 -4.93 -6.24 -1.20
C GLY A 5 -4.71 -6.39 0.31
N VAL A 6 -4.10 -5.40 0.92
CA VAL A 6 -3.90 -5.37 2.38
C VAL A 6 -5.20 -4.89 3.02
N GLU A 7 -5.67 -5.56 4.06
CA GLU A 7 -6.90 -5.23 4.78
C GLU A 7 -6.64 -4.35 6.00
N VAL A 8 -7.68 -3.64 6.43
CA VAL A 8 -7.63 -2.86 7.68
C VAL A 8 -7.49 -3.83 8.85
N GLY A 9 -6.58 -3.53 9.78
CA GLY A 9 -6.21 -4.38 10.90
C GLY A 9 -5.00 -5.28 10.62
N GLU A 10 -4.53 -5.39 9.37
CA GLU A 10 -3.36 -6.20 9.06
C GLU A 10 -2.07 -5.52 9.52
N LYS A 11 -1.18 -6.33 10.11
CA LYS A 11 0.16 -5.90 10.46
C LYS A 11 1.05 -5.94 9.22
N VAL A 12 1.71 -4.82 8.96
CA VAL A 12 2.54 -4.62 7.77
C VAL A 12 3.93 -4.15 8.16
N ARG A 13 4.89 -4.51 7.31
CA ARG A 13 6.24 -3.97 7.33
C ARG A 13 6.44 -3.09 6.10
N ILE A 14 7.06 -1.93 6.31
CA ILE A 14 7.39 -1.04 5.20
C ILE A 14 8.63 -1.55 4.47
N ARG A 15 8.48 -1.82 3.17
CA ARG A 15 9.56 -2.29 2.30
C ARG A 15 10.46 -1.17 1.78
N HIS A 16 9.91 0.04 1.60
CA HIS A 16 10.60 1.16 0.93
C HIS A 16 10.19 2.54 1.47
N GLY A 17 11.04 3.55 1.27
CA GLY A 17 10.90 4.92 1.77
C GLY A 17 11.59 5.16 3.13
N ASP A 18 11.35 6.34 3.70
CA ASP A 18 12.01 6.83 4.93
C ASP A 18 11.76 5.97 6.17
N ARG A 19 10.67 5.18 6.18
CA ARG A 19 10.30 4.28 7.28
C ARG A 19 10.48 2.80 6.93
N LYS A 20 11.37 2.49 5.99
CA LYS A 20 11.73 1.10 5.62
C LYS A 20 12.12 0.29 6.86
N GLY A 21 11.58 -0.93 6.95
CA GLY A 21 11.80 -1.87 8.05
C GLY A 21 10.86 -1.71 9.24
N LYS A 22 10.18 -0.54 9.37
CA LYS A 22 9.25 -0.31 10.47
C LYS A 22 7.98 -1.13 10.32
N LEU A 23 7.41 -1.49 11.47
CA LEU A 23 6.15 -2.19 11.61
C LEU A 23 5.02 -1.21 11.89
N GLY A 24 3.85 -1.55 11.41
CA GLY A 24 2.63 -0.82 11.72
C GLY A 24 1.39 -1.63 11.38
N VAL A 25 0.23 -1.06 11.67
CA VAL A 25 -1.07 -1.64 11.39
C VAL A 25 -1.79 -0.76 10.38
N VAL A 26 -2.41 -1.38 9.38
CA VAL A 26 -3.27 -0.64 8.45
C VAL A 26 -4.55 -0.26 9.16
N ILE A 27 -4.84 1.04 9.23
CA ILE A 27 -6.04 1.55 9.92
C ILE A 27 -7.11 2.04 8.94
N ALA A 28 -6.76 2.33 7.69
CA ALA A 28 -7.73 2.73 6.67
C ALA A 28 -7.26 2.47 5.24
N HIS A 29 -8.23 2.27 4.34
CA HIS A 29 -8.03 2.33 2.89
C HIS A 29 -8.34 3.75 2.42
N GLU A 30 -7.33 4.46 1.92
CA GLU A 30 -7.52 5.87 1.60
C GLU A 30 -7.96 6.06 0.16
N ARG A 31 -7.27 5.44 -0.80
CA ARG A 31 -7.49 5.74 -2.20
C ARG A 31 -7.10 4.59 -3.12
N ARG A 32 -7.99 4.30 -4.07
CA ARG A 32 -7.70 3.46 -5.24
C ARG A 32 -7.65 4.35 -6.48
N LYS A 33 -6.49 4.44 -7.10
CA LYS A 33 -6.31 5.14 -8.38
C LYS A 33 -6.07 4.10 -9.47
N THR A 34 -6.99 4.00 -10.41
CA THR A 34 -6.84 3.17 -11.60
C THR A 34 -6.35 4.03 -12.75
N GLN A 35 -5.25 3.63 -13.38
CA GLN A 35 -4.72 4.25 -14.59
C GLN A 35 -4.80 3.24 -15.72
N SER A 36 -5.59 3.55 -16.75
CA SER A 36 -5.63 2.81 -18.00
C SER A 36 -4.74 3.47 -19.03
N ARG A 37 -3.87 2.71 -19.69
CA ARG A 37 -3.05 3.16 -20.82
C ARG A 37 -3.20 2.18 -21.98
N LEU A 38 -3.41 2.70 -23.18
CA LEU A 38 -3.35 1.91 -24.41
C LEU A 38 -1.90 1.90 -24.91
N TRP A 39 -1.30 0.72 -25.00
CA TRP A 39 0.08 0.53 -25.45
C TRP A 39 0.17 -0.72 -26.33
N ASN A 40 0.72 -0.59 -27.54
CA ASN A 40 0.85 -1.68 -28.52
C ASN A 40 -0.47 -2.45 -28.76
N GLY A 41 -1.61 -1.75 -28.85
CA GLY A 41 -2.92 -2.36 -29.05
C GLY A 41 -3.47 -3.14 -27.85
N ARG A 42 -2.81 -3.09 -26.69
CA ARG A 42 -3.27 -3.68 -25.43
C ARG A 42 -3.65 -2.58 -24.44
N ILE A 43 -4.68 -2.83 -23.65
CA ILE A 43 -5.06 -1.97 -22.53
C ILE A 43 -4.28 -2.46 -21.29
N GLU A 44 -3.32 -1.66 -20.83
CA GLU A 44 -2.72 -1.85 -19.52
C GLU A 44 -3.57 -1.12 -18.47
N ILE A 45 -3.99 -1.85 -17.43
CA ILE A 45 -4.69 -1.29 -16.28
C ILE A 45 -3.75 -1.40 -15.08
N LYS A 46 -3.27 -0.26 -14.58
CA LYS A 46 -2.48 -0.15 -13.36
C LYS A 46 -3.37 0.35 -12.22
N GLN A 47 -3.35 -0.36 -11.10
CA GLN A 47 -4.08 0.02 -9.90
C GLN A 47 -3.09 0.41 -8.82
N HIS A 48 -3.19 1.64 -8.32
CA HIS A 48 -2.43 2.15 -7.20
C HIS A 48 -3.36 2.21 -5.99
N LEU A 49 -3.01 1.49 -4.94
CA LEU A 49 -3.70 1.50 -3.66
C LEU A 49 -2.86 2.30 -2.67
N THR A 50 -3.48 3.16 -1.89
CA THR A 50 -2.85 3.89 -0.78
C THR A 50 -3.57 3.56 0.51
N TYR A 51 -2.79 3.26 1.54
CA TYR A 51 -3.25 2.84 2.85
C TYR A 51 -2.80 3.83 3.91
N VAL A 52 -3.58 3.99 4.97
CA VAL A 52 -3.14 4.70 6.17
C VAL A 52 -2.61 3.65 7.14
N VAL A 53 -1.34 3.80 7.51
CA VAL A 53 -0.64 2.92 8.44
C VAL A 53 -0.33 3.70 9.71
N GLU A 54 -0.69 3.12 10.85
CA GLU A 54 -0.25 3.58 12.17
C GLU A 54 0.97 2.77 12.58
N PHE A 55 2.05 3.43 13.00
CA PHE A 55 3.32 2.78 13.30
C PHE A 55 3.43 2.46 14.79
N ASP A 56 3.99 1.28 15.11
CA ASP A 56 4.13 0.81 16.50
C ASP A 56 5.04 1.74 17.34
N GLU A 57 6.07 2.34 16.72
CA GLU A 57 7.10 3.14 17.41
C GLU A 57 6.67 4.59 17.70
N ASP A 58 5.65 5.06 16.99
CA ASP A 58 5.23 6.46 16.98
C ASP A 58 3.83 6.43 16.38
N ILE A 59 2.80 6.71 17.20
CA ILE A 59 1.35 6.71 16.89
C ILE A 59 1.01 7.85 15.89
N SER A 60 1.88 8.01 14.91
CA SER A 60 1.81 8.89 13.77
C SER A 60 1.23 8.10 12.62
N GLN A 61 0.05 8.52 12.17
CA GLN A 61 -0.60 7.95 11.01
C GLN A 61 0.06 8.46 9.72
N ARG A 62 0.31 7.56 8.76
CA ARG A 62 0.90 7.97 7.49
C ARG A 62 0.29 7.24 6.31
N ARG A 63 0.21 7.96 5.19
CA ARG A 63 -0.27 7.45 3.91
C ARG A 63 0.87 6.74 3.20
N VAL A 64 0.71 5.46 2.93
CA VAL A 64 1.72 4.60 2.33
C VAL A 64 1.13 3.89 1.10
N PRO A 65 1.82 3.92 -0.06
CA PRO A 65 1.42 3.13 -1.21
C PRO A 65 1.45 1.64 -0.89
N GLY A 66 0.45 0.88 -1.34
CA GLY A 66 0.36 -0.56 -1.17
C GLY A 66 1.57 -1.32 -1.70
N SER A 67 2.20 -0.81 -2.75
CA SER A 67 3.44 -1.37 -3.29
C SER A 67 4.62 -1.33 -2.31
N TYR A 68 4.51 -0.57 -1.21
CA TYR A 68 5.55 -0.42 -0.21
C TYR A 68 5.26 -1.25 1.05
N LEU A 69 4.15 -1.97 1.10
CA LEU A 69 3.75 -2.78 2.24
C LEU A 69 4.07 -4.25 1.95
N ASP A 70 4.79 -4.88 2.88
CA ASP A 70 4.89 -6.33 2.97
C ASP A 70 4.03 -6.79 4.14
N LEU A 71 3.19 -7.81 3.92
CA LEU A 71 2.45 -8.47 4.99
C LEU A 71 3.41 -9.24 5.90
N VAL A 72 3.18 -9.17 7.21
CA VAL A 72 4.01 -9.81 8.25
C VAL A 72 3.34 -11.07 8.77
#